data_AF-R9JEX9-F1
#
_entry.id   AF-R9JEX9-F1
#
_cell.length_a   1.000
_cell.length_b   1.000
_cell.length_c   1.000
_cell.angle_alpha   90.00
_cell.angle_beta   90.00
_cell.angle_gamma   90.00
#
_symmetry.space_group_name_H-M   'P 1'
#
loop_
_entity.id
_entity.type
_entity.pdbx_description
1 polymer ?
#
loop_
_entity_poly.entity_id
_entity_poly.type
_entity_poly.pdbx_seq_one_letter_code
_entity_poly.pdbx_strand_id
1 'polypeptide(L)'
;MFDKTSGNKIAEEKILLDHMDKIHTTEMGVERIKKNLKIEDADVVEYCKNRILEKNCKIYKQGKNWYCETDHVKITINSYSYTIITAHIKKRNEREDFRAVAE
;
A
#
# COMPACT_ATOMS: atom_id res chain seq x y z
N MET A 1 -29.17 -5.08 18.97
CA MET A 1 -27.91 -5.85 18.83
C MET A 1 -26.94 -4.95 18.09
N PHE A 2 -25.93 -4.43 18.78
CA PHE A 2 -24.89 -3.60 18.17
C PHE A 2 -23.86 -4.52 17.51
N ASP A 3 -23.69 -4.37 16.20
CA ASP A 3 -22.61 -5.00 15.45
C ASP A 3 -21.26 -4.53 16.01
N LYS A 4 -20.48 -5.45 16.58
CA LYS A 4 -19.20 -5.17 17.25
C LYS A 4 -18.02 -5.10 16.27
N THR A 5 -18.25 -5.03 14.96
CA THR A 5 -17.18 -5.24 13.96
C THR A 5 -16.64 -3.95 13.32
N SER A 6 -17.24 -2.78 13.58
CA SER A 6 -16.87 -1.53 12.90
C SER A 6 -15.93 -0.59 13.67
N GLY A 7 -15.61 -0.89 14.93
CA GLY A 7 -14.88 0.04 15.83
C GLY A 7 -13.36 0.09 15.68
N ASN A 8 -12.73 -0.83 14.94
CA ASN A 8 -11.26 -1.00 14.96
C ASN A 8 -10.55 -0.57 13.66
N LYS A 9 -11.27 -0.39 12.54
CA LYS A 9 -10.66 -0.17 11.22
C LYS A 9 -10.06 1.23 11.05
N ILE A 10 -10.70 2.24 11.63
CA ILE A 10 -10.25 3.65 11.57
C ILE A 10 -8.98 3.86 12.41
N ALA A 11 -8.74 3.04 13.44
CA ALA A 11 -7.59 3.18 14.32
C ALA A 11 -6.29 2.69 13.64
N GLU A 12 -6.34 1.60 12.89
CA GLU A 12 -5.14 0.98 12.33
C GLU A 12 -4.55 1.77 11.16
N GLU A 13 -5.38 2.25 10.22
CA GLU A 13 -4.93 3.09 9.12
C GLU A 13 -4.19 4.35 9.61
N LYS A 14 -4.77 5.01 10.63
CA LYS A 14 -4.16 6.21 11.23
C LYS A 14 -2.77 5.95 11.78
N ILE A 15 -2.50 4.78 12.35
CA ILE A 15 -1.16 4.44 12.87
C ILE A 15 -0.10 4.50 11.78
N LEU A 16 -0.38 4.02 10.57
CA LEU A 16 0.57 4.11 9.46
C LEU A 16 0.71 5.55 8.96
N LEU A 17 -0.40 6.26 8.82
CA LEU A 17 -0.41 7.65 8.34
C LEU A 17 0.33 8.61 9.29
N ASP A 18 0.20 8.42 10.60
CA ASP A 18 0.90 9.21 11.62
C ASP A 18 2.42 8.94 11.66
N HIS A 19 2.90 7.90 10.96
CA HIS A 19 4.29 7.46 10.92
C HIS A 19 4.88 7.43 9.51
N MET A 20 4.31 8.20 8.59
CA MET A 20 4.78 8.30 7.20
C MET A 20 6.25 8.74 7.10
N ASP A 21 6.75 9.51 8.07
CA ASP A 21 8.15 9.92 8.19
C ASP A 21 9.11 8.75 8.39
N LYS A 22 8.68 7.70 9.10
CA LYS A 22 9.49 6.49 9.39
C LYS A 22 9.63 5.53 8.20
N ILE A 23 8.81 5.71 7.17
CA ILE A 23 8.82 4.84 5.99
C ILE A 23 10.15 5.00 5.24
N HIS A 24 10.82 3.87 5.05
CA HIS A 24 12.08 3.77 4.34
C HIS A 24 12.18 2.41 3.64
N THR A 25 13.26 2.16 2.90
CA THR A 25 13.58 0.82 2.39
C THR A 25 15.10 0.61 2.39
N THR A 26 15.54 -0.61 2.13
CA THR A 26 16.97 -0.92 1.97
C THR A 26 17.39 -0.72 0.51
N GLU A 27 18.68 -0.63 0.21
CA GLU A 27 19.18 -0.52 -1.18
C GLU A 27 18.67 -1.65 -2.08
N MET A 28 18.76 -2.90 -1.62
CA MET A 28 18.15 -4.06 -2.30
C MET A 28 16.62 -3.94 -2.43
N GLY A 29 15.98 -3.26 -1.47
CA GLY A 29 14.57 -2.92 -1.52
C GLY A 29 14.26 -1.94 -2.66
N VAL A 30 15.09 -0.91 -2.82
CA VAL A 30 14.99 0.06 -3.92
C VAL A 30 15.00 -0.64 -5.27
N GLU A 31 16.02 -1.47 -5.52
CA GLU A 31 16.16 -2.19 -6.79
C GLU A 31 14.96 -3.10 -7.08
N ARG A 32 14.51 -3.85 -6.06
CA ARG A 32 13.33 -4.72 -6.17
C ARG A 32 12.08 -3.94 -6.50
N ILE A 33 11.86 -2.80 -5.83
CA ILE A 33 10.68 -1.95 -6.03
C ILE A 33 10.71 -1.32 -7.43
N LYS A 34 11.85 -0.76 -7.86
CA LYS A 34 12.05 -0.21 -9.20
C LYS A 34 11.67 -1.22 -10.28
N LYS A 35 12.20 -2.45 -10.18
CA LYS A 35 11.90 -3.54 -11.11
C LYS A 35 10.41 -3.90 -11.13
N ASN A 36 9.79 -4.04 -9.96
CA ASN A 36 8.39 -4.45 -9.84
C ASN A 36 7.41 -3.38 -10.31
N LEU A 37 7.77 -2.10 -10.17
CA LEU A 37 6.99 -0.95 -10.62
C LEU A 37 7.34 -0.47 -12.03
N LYS A 38 8.43 -0.98 -12.61
CA LYS A 38 8.98 -0.55 -13.91
C LYS A 38 9.29 0.95 -13.94
N ILE A 39 9.95 1.44 -12.89
CA ILE A 39 10.40 2.84 -12.77
C ILE A 39 11.91 2.85 -12.56
N GLU A 40 12.65 3.65 -13.33
CA GLU A 40 14.12 3.64 -13.32
C GLU A 40 14.72 4.84 -12.55
N ASP A 41 14.14 6.03 -12.70
CA ASP A 41 14.69 7.29 -12.16
C ASP A 41 13.82 7.96 -11.08
N ALA A 42 13.09 7.16 -10.29
CA ALA A 42 12.26 7.67 -9.20
C ALA A 42 12.87 7.36 -7.82
N ASP A 43 12.72 8.31 -6.90
CA ASP A 43 12.77 7.99 -5.47
C ASP A 43 11.57 7.07 -5.15
N VAL A 44 11.86 5.79 -4.96
CA VAL A 44 10.83 4.79 -4.73
C VAL A 44 10.12 4.95 -3.39
N VAL A 45 10.78 5.53 -2.38
CA VAL A 45 10.19 5.76 -1.06
C VAL A 45 9.16 6.87 -1.19
N GLU A 46 9.54 7.98 -1.82
CA GLU A 46 8.64 9.10 -2.06
C GLU A 46 7.48 8.69 -2.98
N TYR A 47 7.76 7.92 -4.04
CA TYR A 47 6.70 7.34 -4.87
C TYR A 47 5.69 6.54 -4.04
N CYS A 48 6.17 5.64 -3.18
CA CYS A 48 5.29 4.81 -2.35
C CYS A 48 4.48 5.65 -1.36
N LYS A 49 5.10 6.65 -0.72
CA LYS A 49 4.41 7.58 0.19
C LYS A 49 3.25 8.28 -0.52
N ASN A 50 3.49 8.80 -1.73
CA ASN A 50 2.46 9.45 -2.52
C ASN A 50 1.29 8.50 -2.86
N ARG A 51 1.57 7.23 -3.19
CA ARG A 51 0.52 6.22 -3.41
C ARG A 51 -0.28 5.88 -2.15
N ILE A 52 0.34 5.91 -0.98
CA ILE A 52 -0.33 5.66 0.32
C ILE A 52 -1.30 6.80 0.65
N LEU A 53 -0.95 8.03 0.28
CA LEU A 53 -1.75 9.24 0.53
C LEU A 53 -2.91 9.43 -0.46
N GLU A 54 -3.04 8.60 -1.48
CA GLU A 54 -4.16 8.66 -2.41
C GLU A 54 -5.49 8.35 -1.70
N LYS A 55 -6.55 9.10 -2.04
CA LYS A 55 -7.87 8.96 -1.39
C LYS A 55 -8.50 7.57 -1.57
N ASN A 56 -8.17 6.86 -2.65
CA ASN A 56 -8.63 5.51 -2.95
C ASN A 56 -7.67 4.43 -2.40
N CYS A 57 -6.61 4.80 -1.68
CA CYS A 57 -5.70 3.83 -1.11
C CYS A 57 -6.36 3.09 0.05
N LYS A 58 -6.51 1.77 -0.10
CA LYS A 58 -7.01 0.89 0.94
C LYS A 58 -5.83 0.46 1.82
N ILE A 59 -5.84 0.89 3.07
CA ILE A 59 -4.81 0.55 4.06
C ILE A 59 -5.38 -0.49 5.02
N TYR A 60 -4.64 -1.58 5.21
CA TYR A 60 -5.01 -2.62 6.15
C TYR A 60 -3.78 -3.39 6.65
N LYS A 61 -3.90 -4.01 7.83
CA LYS A 61 -2.84 -4.82 8.41
C LYS A 61 -3.17 -6.30 8.31
N GLN A 62 -2.17 -7.12 7.99
CA GLN A 62 -2.27 -8.56 8.10
C GLN A 62 -0.96 -9.12 8.68
N GLY A 63 -1.05 -9.63 9.92
CA GLY A 63 0.10 -10.06 10.69
C GLY A 63 1.10 -8.92 10.91
N LYS A 64 2.37 -9.14 10.55
CA LYS A 64 3.48 -8.19 10.74
C LYS A 64 3.58 -7.11 9.65
N ASN A 65 2.65 -7.07 8.71
CA ASN A 65 2.73 -6.18 7.55
C ASN A 65 1.49 -5.31 7.39
N TRP A 66 1.73 -4.05 7.04
CA TRP A 66 0.76 -3.19 6.39
C TRP A 66 0.71 -3.47 4.89
N TYR A 67 -0.48 -3.37 4.35
CA TYR A 67 -0.76 -3.42 2.93
C TYR A 67 -1.49 -2.13 2.55
N CYS A 68 -0.96 -1.44 1.54
CA CYS A 68 -1.55 -0.23 0.98
C CYS A 68 -1.83 -0.49 -0.50
N GLU A 69 -3.09 -0.33 -0.88
CA GLU A 69 -3.58 -0.78 -2.17
C GLU A 69 -4.36 0.33 -2.87
N THR A 70 -3.82 0.82 -3.98
CA THR A 70 -4.56 1.63 -4.95
C THR A 70 -5.12 0.70 -6.04
N ASP A 71 -5.77 1.25 -7.07
CA ASP A 71 -6.32 0.45 -8.17
C ASP A 71 -5.23 -0.31 -8.95
N HIS A 72 -4.02 0.24 -9.03
CA HIS A 72 -2.95 -0.30 -9.86
C HIS A 72 -1.73 -0.79 -9.09
N VAL A 73 -1.56 -0.39 -7.83
CA VAL A 73 -0.34 -0.68 -7.06
C VAL A 73 -0.68 -1.32 -5.72
N LYS A 74 0.13 -2.29 -5.32
CA LYS A 74 0.12 -2.86 -3.97
C LYS A 74 1.48 -2.69 -3.32
N ILE A 75 1.48 -2.06 -2.14
CA ILE A 75 2.66 -1.79 -1.32
C ILE A 75 2.56 -2.60 -0.04
N THR A 76 3.63 -3.29 0.33
CA THR A 76 3.74 -4.06 1.58
C THR A 76 4.82 -3.43 2.44
N ILE A 77 4.47 -3.04 3.67
CA ILE A 77 5.36 -2.38 4.62
C ILE A 77 5.41 -3.20 5.91
N ASN A 78 6.61 -3.41 6.46
CA ASN A 78 6.71 -4.03 7.78
C ASN A 78 6.10 -3.10 8.84
N SER A 79 5.20 -3.60 9.70
CA SER A 79 4.48 -2.76 10.65
C SER A 79 5.29 -2.29 11.86
N TYR A 80 6.45 -2.89 12.08
CA TYR A 80 7.34 -2.51 13.18
C TYR A 80 8.44 -1.58 12.70
N SER A 81 9.17 -1.98 11.65
CA SER A 81 10.30 -1.21 11.14
C SER A 81 9.91 -0.15 10.12
N TYR A 82 8.66 -0.10 9.63
CA TYR A 82 8.23 0.79 8.55
C TYR A 82 9.04 0.63 7.25
N THR A 83 9.73 -0.50 7.09
CA THR A 83 10.48 -0.82 5.88
C THR A 83 9.51 -1.26 4.77
N ILE A 84 9.54 -0.60 3.61
CA ILE A 84 8.84 -1.07 2.41
C ILE A 84 9.52 -2.38 1.98
N ILE A 85 8.80 -3.48 2.14
CA ILE A 85 9.27 -4.82 1.78
C ILE A 85 9.15 -4.99 0.26
N THR A 86 8.06 -4.53 -0.34
CA THR A 86 7.87 -4.58 -1.80
C THR A 86 6.75 -3.64 -2.22
N ALA A 87 6.80 -3.18 -3.46
CA ALA A 87 5.69 -2.56 -4.15
C ALA A 87 5.63 -3.14 -5.56
N HIS A 88 4.44 -3.37 -6.11
CA HIS A 88 4.27 -3.95 -7.44
C HIS A 88 2.98 -3.49 -8.10
N ILE A 89 2.98 -3.50 -9.44
CA ILE A 89 1.78 -3.30 -10.24
C ILE A 89 0.85 -4.51 -10.02
N LYS A 90 -0.40 -4.25 -9.65
CA LYS A 90 -1.45 -5.27 -9.55
C LYS A 90 -1.72 -5.83 -10.94
N LYS A 91 -1.91 -7.16 -11.02
CA LYS A 91 -2.42 -7.75 -12.26
C LYS A 91 -3.82 -7.20 -12.52
N ARG A 92 -4.04 -6.72 -13.73
CA ARG A 92 -5.37 -6.28 -14.18
C ARG A 92 -6.35 -7.45 -14.04
N ASN A 93 -7.42 -7.25 -13.28
CA ASN A 93 -8.48 -8.23 -13.17
C ASN A 93 -9.58 -7.86 -14.16
N GLU A 94 -9.48 -8.39 -15.38
CA GLU A 94 -10.39 -8.06 -16.50
C GLU A 94 -11.87 -8.27 -16.15
N ARG A 95 -12.18 -9.15 -15.21
CA ARG A 95 -13.54 -9.41 -14.73
C ARG A 95 -14.11 -8.30 -13.85
N GLU A 96 -13.28 -7.63 -13.06
CA GLU A 96 -13.70 -6.51 -12.21
C GLU A 96 -13.85 -5.23 -13.03
N ASP A 97 -12.93 -5.01 -13.98
CA ASP A 97 -13.02 -3.89 -14.93
C ASP A 97 -14.33 -3.93 -15.72
N PHE A 98 -14.72 -5.08 -16.27
CA PHE A 98 -15.97 -5.21 -17.03
C PHE A 98 -17.22 -4.88 -16.20
N ARG A 99 -17.22 -5.22 -14.91
CA ARG A 99 -18.36 -4.90 -14.01
C ARG A 99 -18.46 -3.41 -13.72
N ALA A 100 -17.34 -2.69 -13.64
CA ALA A 100 -17.32 -1.25 -13.40
C ALA A 100 -17.77 -0.40 -14.61
N VAL A 101 -17.76 -0.95 -15.84
CA VAL A 101 -18.29 -0.26 -17.04
C VAL A 101 -19.77 -0.60 -17.31
N ALA A 102 -20.31 -1.59 -16.60
CA ALA A 102 -21.70 -2.03 -16.75
C ALA A 102 -22.69 -1.35 -15.77
N GLU A 103 -22.18 -0.42 -14.95
CA GLU A 103 -22.94 0.48 -14.06
C GLU A 103 -22.96 1.90 -14.63
#